data_AF-A0A813ELV9-F1
#
_entry.id   AF-A0A813ELV9-F1
#
_cell.length_a   1.000
_cell.length_b   1.000
_cell.length_c   1.000
_cell.angle_alpha   90.00
_cell.angle_beta   90.00
_cell.angle_gamma   90.00
#
_symmetry.space_group_name_H-M   'P 1'
#
loop_
_entity.id
_entity.type
_entity.pdbx_description
1 polymer ?
#
loop_
_entity_poly.entity_id
_entity_poly.type
_entity_poly.pdbx_seq_one_letter_code
_entity_poly.pdbx_strand_id
1 'polypeptide(L)' 'YARRRPEEPRSHYSARLKFINTLIKGEGENVNDDRIEVLSHCYSNVKYLANVYNAEIMEMLRKYDPEIL' A
#
# COMPACT_ATOMS: atom_id res chain seq x y z
N TYR A 1 -7.01 3.95 -9.68
CA TYR A 1 -6.27 3.51 -8.46
C TYR A 1 -6.64 4.28 -7.19
N ALA A 2 -6.70 5.62 -7.22
CA ALA A 2 -6.78 6.43 -6.00
C ALA A 2 -8.13 7.11 -5.72
N ARG A 3 -9.26 6.44 -5.95
CA ARG A 3 -10.52 6.95 -5.38
C ARG A 3 -10.55 6.61 -3.89
N ARG A 4 -10.90 7.58 -3.05
CA ARG A 4 -11.15 7.34 -1.63
C ARG A 4 -12.32 6.37 -1.52
N ARG A 5 -12.18 5.31 -0.72
CA ARG A 5 -13.32 4.43 -0.44
C ARG A 5 -14.29 5.18 0.48
N PRO A 6 -15.62 5.00 0.34
CA PRO A 6 -16.60 5.76 1.13
C PRO A 6 -16.36 5.65 2.64
N GLU A 7 -16.00 4.45 3.10
CA GLU A 7 -15.78 4.11 4.51
C GLU A 7 -14.35 4.34 4.99
N GLU A 8 -13.42 4.69 4.09
CA GLU A 8 -12.01 4.88 4.45
C GLU A 8 -11.82 6.23 5.18
N PRO A 9 -11.30 6.23 6.42
CA PRO A 9 -10.94 7.46 7.11
C PRO A 9 -9.96 8.30 6.29
N ARG A 10 -10.06 9.63 6.38
CA ARG A 10 -9.19 10.54 5.62
C ARG A 10 -7.70 10.29 5.89
N SER A 11 -7.34 10.03 7.14
CA SER A 11 -5.97 9.68 7.53
C SER A 11 -5.46 8.41 6.84
N HIS A 12 -6.32 7.38 6.73
CA HIS A 12 -5.96 6.11 6.08
C HIS A 12 -5.76 6.31 4.57
N TYR A 13 -6.65 7.08 3.94
CA TYR A 13 -6.53 7.43 2.54
C TYR A 13 -5.23 8.20 2.25
N SER A 14 -4.89 9.19 3.07
CA SER A 14 -3.64 9.96 2.92
C SER A 14 -2.40 9.08 3.06
N ALA A 15 -2.39 8.15 4.02
CA ALA A 15 -1.29 7.20 4.17
C ALA A 15 -1.17 6.27 2.96
N ARG A 16 -2.29 5.72 2.48
CA ARG A 16 -2.34 4.86 1.29
C ARG A 16 -1.86 5.59 0.04
N LEU A 17 -2.26 6.86 -0.15
CA LEU A 17 -1.76 7.70 -1.24
C LEU A 17 -0.24 7.90 -1.16
N LYS A 18 0.28 8.19 0.04
CA LYS A 18 1.73 8.34 0.24
C LYS A 18 2.46 7.05 -0.13
N PHE A 19 1.94 5.89 0.29
CA PHE A 19 2.47 4.58 -0.08
C PHE A 19 2.46 4.38 -1.61
N ILE A 20 1.31 4.59 -2.28
CA ILE A 20 1.18 4.43 -3.73
C ILE A 20 2.20 5.32 -4.47
N ASN A 21 2.34 6.58 -4.08
CA ASN A 21 3.28 7.50 -4.71
C ASN A 21 4.73 7.06 -4.52
N THR A 22 5.10 6.57 -3.33
CA THR A 22 6.44 6.04 -3.09
C THR A 22 6.70 4.76 -3.89
N LEU A 23 5.71 3.86 -3.98
CA LEU A 23 5.78 2.63 -4.78
C LEU A 23 6.02 2.95 -6.26
N ILE A 24 5.21 3.83 -6.85
CA ILE A 24 5.35 4.25 -8.26
C ILE A 24 6.71 4.90 -8.50
N LYS A 25 7.17 5.75 -7.58
CA LYS A 25 8.49 6.40 -7.69
C LYS A 25 9.64 5.39 -7.59
N GLY A 26 9.49 4.32 -6.82
CA GLY A 26 10.53 3.33 -6.59
C GLY A 26 10.60 2.23 -7.64
N GLU A 27 9.46 1.74 -8.13
CA GLU A 27 9.38 0.66 -9.12
C GLU A 27 9.31 1.17 -10.57
N GLY A 28 8.87 2.42 -10.78
CA GLY A 28 8.77 3.03 -12.10
C GLY A 28 7.84 2.25 -13.02
N GLU A 29 8.34 1.87 -14.20
CA GLU A 29 7.60 1.11 -15.22
C GLU A 29 7.42 -0.38 -14.88
N ASN A 30 8.10 -0.89 -13.84
CA ASN A 30 8.00 -2.30 -13.45
C ASN A 30 6.72 -2.62 -12.65
N VAL A 31 5.97 -1.60 -12.22
CA VAL A 31 4.72 -1.77 -11.50
C VAL A 31 3.55 -1.34 -12.38
N ASN A 32 2.66 -2.27 -12.64
CA ASN A 32 1.42 -1.97 -13.35
C ASN A 32 0.32 -1.55 -12.37
N ASP A 33 -0.73 -1.03 -12.97
CA ASP A 33 -1.92 -0.52 -12.33
C ASP A 33 -2.62 -1.56 -11.42
N ASP A 34 -2.73 -2.80 -11.87
CA ASP A 34 -3.29 -3.90 -11.06
C ASP A 34 -2.45 -4.18 -9.81
N ARG A 35 -1.13 -4.16 -9.95
CA ARG A 35 -0.20 -4.41 -8.84
C ARG A 35 -0.22 -3.27 -7.83
N ILE A 36 -0.36 -2.02 -8.30
CA ILE A 36 -0.57 -0.85 -7.42
C ILE A 36 -1.87 -1.02 -6.62
N GLU A 37 -2.96 -1.43 -7.28
CA GLU A 37 -4.24 -1.64 -6.60
C GLU A 37 -4.10 -2.71 -5.51
N VAL A 38 -3.64 -3.91 -5.85
CA VAL A 38 -3.47 -5.03 -4.91
C VAL A 38 -2.56 -4.64 -3.74
N LEU A 39 -1.39 -4.06 -4.00
CA LEU A 39 -0.47 -3.64 -2.95
C LEU A 39 -1.07 -2.57 -2.05
N SER A 40 -1.86 -1.64 -2.59
CA SER A 40 -2.55 -0.62 -1.78
C SER A 40 -3.62 -1.22 -0.86
N HIS A 41 -4.27 -2.31 -1.27
CA HIS A 41 -5.17 -3.07 -0.41
C HIS A 41 -4.41 -3.80 0.69
N CYS A 42 -3.34 -4.52 0.33
CA CYS A 42 -2.48 -5.21 1.30
C CYS A 42 -1.92 -4.23 2.34
N TYR A 43 -1.44 -3.08 1.91
CA TYR A 43 -0.95 -1.99 2.77
C TYR A 43 -1.97 -1.60 3.84
N SER A 44 -3.20 -1.26 3.44
CA SER A 44 -4.24 -0.85 4.39
C SER A 44 -4.63 -1.98 5.34
N ASN A 45 -4.69 -3.22 4.85
CA ASN A 45 -5.04 -4.37 5.66
C ASN A 45 -3.95 -4.67 6.71
N VAL A 46 -2.68 -4.57 6.33
CA VAL A 46 -1.58 -4.76 7.29
C VAL A 46 -1.58 -3.63 8.32
N LYS A 47 -1.62 -2.36 7.88
CA LYS A 47 -1.47 -1.20 8.76
C LYS A 47 -2.64 -0.98 9.71
N TYR A 48 -3.87 -1.32 9.30
CA TYR A 48 -5.08 -1.00 10.08
C TYR A 48 -5.88 -2.21 10.54
N LEU A 49 -5.69 -3.39 9.95
CA LEU A 49 -6.43 -4.61 10.31
C LEU A 49 -5.52 -5.70 10.88
N ALA A 50 -4.21 -5.43 11.04
CA ALA A 50 -3.21 -6.35 11.55
C ALA A 50 -3.11 -7.67 10.75
N ASN A 51 -3.44 -7.64 9.46
CA ASN A 51 -3.26 -8.79 8.58
C ASN A 51 -1.77 -9.04 8.35
N VAL A 52 -1.38 -10.30 8.21
CA VAL A 52 -0.03 -10.71 7.83
C VAL A 52 -0.13 -11.51 6.52
N TYR A 53 0.60 -11.06 5.50
CA TYR A 53 0.72 -11.76 4.22
C TYR A 53 2.00 -12.57 4.18
N ASN A 54 2.25 -13.25 3.05
CA ASN A 54 3.52 -13.96 2.85
C ASN A 54 4.73 -13.02 2.89
N ALA A 55 5.93 -13.59 3.05
CA ALA A 55 7.16 -12.82 3.22
C ALA A 55 7.41 -11.84 2.06
N GLU A 56 7.21 -12.26 0.80
CA GLU A 56 7.42 -11.43 -0.38
C GLU A 56 6.58 -10.14 -0.35
N ILE A 57 5.28 -10.26 -0.03
CA ILE A 57 4.40 -9.09 0.07
C ILE A 57 4.79 -8.23 1.27
N MET A 58 5.09 -8.84 2.42
CA MET A 58 5.50 -8.09 3.61
C MET A 58 6.80 -7.32 3.40
N GLU A 59 7.80 -7.92 2.73
CA GLU A 59 9.06 -7.27 2.37
C GLU A 59 8.85 -6.09 1.42
N MET A 60 7.99 -6.26 0.41
CA MET A 60 7.63 -5.18 -0.52
C MET A 60 6.94 -4.02 0.20
N LEU A 61 6.02 -4.30 1.12
CA LEU A 61 5.34 -3.26 1.89
C LEU A 61 6.32 -2.51 2.80
N ARG A 62 7.18 -3.24 3.53
CA ARG A 62 8.21 -2.66 4.43
C ARG A 62 9.27 -1.84 3.71
N LYS A 63 9.62 -2.20 2.46
CA LYS A 63 10.52 -1.43 1.61
C LYS A 63 10.05 0.01 1.41
N TYR A 64 8.73 0.23 1.38
CA TYR A 64 8.13 1.53 1.07
C TYR A 64 7.43 2.21 2.26
N ASP A 65 7.14 1.47 3.32
CA ASP A 65 6.72 2.00 4.62
C ASP A 65 7.36 1.17 5.75
N PRO A 66 8.51 1.62 6.30
CA PRO A 66 9.22 0.92 7.37
C PRO A 66 8.45 0.84 8.70
N GLU A 67 7.35 1.59 8.85
CA GLU A 67 6.48 1.51 10.03
C GLU A 67 5.60 0.24 10.04
N ILE A 68 5.60 -0.52 8.95
CA ILE A 68 4.91 -1.80 8.86
C ILE A 68 5.69 -2.85 9.67
N LEU A 69 5.11 -3.24 10.82
CA LEU A 69 5.62 -4.30 11.69
C LEU A 69 5.41 -5.69 11.08
#